data_AF-A0A7S3S7D3-F1
#
_entry.id   AF-A0A7S3S7D3-F1
#
_cell.length_a   1.000
_cell.length_b   1.000
_cell.length_c   1.000
_cell.angle_alpha   90.00
_cell.angle_beta   90.00
_cell.angle_gamma   90.00
#
_symmetry.space_group_name_H-M   'P 1'
#
loop_
_entity.id
_entity.type
_entity.pdbx_description
1 polymer ?
#
loop_
_entity_poly.entity_id
_entity_poly.type
_entity_poly.pdbx_seq_one_letter_code
_entity_poly.pdbx_strand_id
1 'polypeptide(L)'
;KTEQIYFSAIARSHVATTGHDLGLVSCAASCPSEKPQATMFHMCLGKDMDYFSATEEDAVERLVGSRWRLLMDGDRVNTKSEDGSSACAAYLEALDAASRSLRLDKAARSYRDKFTINYRALFPDEARNYRVDVLEASFEQYAVIWV
;
A
#
# COMPACT_ATOMS: atom_id res chain seq x y z
N LYS A 1 15.41 -2.84 25.50
CA LYS A 1 14.06 -3.02 26.09
C LYS A 1 13.20 -1.77 25.87
N THR A 2 13.28 -1.15 24.68
CA THR A 2 12.71 0.19 24.47
C THR A 2 12.19 0.41 23.04
N GLU A 3 11.89 -0.66 22.30
CA GLU A 3 11.42 -0.58 20.91
C GLU A 3 10.15 -1.43 20.68
N GLN A 4 9.29 -1.50 21.69
CA GLN A 4 8.02 -2.25 21.64
C GLN A 4 6.78 -1.38 21.40
N ILE A 5 6.91 -0.06 21.17
CA ILE A 5 5.77 0.86 21.30
C ILE A 5 5.28 1.43 19.95
N TYR A 6 6.05 1.37 18.87
CA TYR A 6 5.67 2.11 17.66
C TYR A 6 4.75 1.37 16.67
N PHE A 7 4.77 0.03 16.61
CA PHE A 7 3.97 -0.70 15.61
C PHE A 7 2.54 -1.04 16.06
N SER A 8 2.19 -0.88 17.33
CA SER A 8 0.81 -1.04 17.80
C SER A 8 -0.11 0.15 17.47
N ALA A 9 0.43 1.27 16.97
CA ALA A 9 -0.33 2.49 16.72
C ALA A 9 -1.09 2.48 15.38
N ILE A 10 -0.62 1.74 14.37
CA ILE A 10 -1.23 1.75 13.03
C ILE A 10 -2.43 0.80 12.93
N ALA A 11 -2.51 -0.22 13.81
CA ALA A 11 -3.58 -1.21 13.79
C ALA A 11 -4.83 -0.84 14.62
N ARG A 12 -4.91 0.36 15.21
CA ARG A 12 -6.01 0.76 16.12
C ARG A 12 -6.95 1.86 15.60
N SER A 13 -6.84 2.30 14.33
CA SER A 13 -7.72 3.38 13.81
C SER A 13 -8.98 2.90 13.06
N HIS A 14 -9.44 1.66 13.28
CA HIS A 14 -10.74 1.19 12.81
C HIS A 14 -11.63 0.75 13.97
N VAL A 15 -12.21 1.73 14.67
CA VAL A 15 -13.53 1.60 15.29
C VAL A 15 -14.22 2.96 15.16
N ALA A 16 -15.06 3.09 14.13
CA ALA A 16 -16.30 3.88 14.13
C ALA A 16 -16.62 4.34 12.70
N THR A 17 -17.36 3.54 11.95
CA THR A 17 -18.58 3.96 11.21
C THR A 17 -19.13 2.78 10.43
N THR A 18 -20.00 2.01 11.09
CA THR A 18 -20.98 1.14 10.44
C THR A 18 -22.33 1.85 10.45
N GLY A 19 -22.98 1.90 9.29
CA GLY A 19 -24.37 2.33 9.09
C GLY A 19 -24.67 2.26 7.59
N HIS A 20 -25.14 1.10 7.11
CA HIS A 20 -26.53 0.88 6.66
C HIS A 20 -27.01 1.87 5.58
N ASP A 21 -27.14 1.42 4.32
CA ASP A 21 -28.47 1.17 3.72
C ASP A 21 -28.40 0.62 2.28
N LEU A 22 -29.39 -0.24 1.99
CA LEU A 22 -29.69 -0.85 0.69
C LEU A 22 -30.48 0.15 -0.18
N GLY A 23 -30.22 0.20 -1.49
CA GLY A 23 -31.09 0.94 -2.41
C GLY A 23 -30.67 0.87 -3.88
N LEU A 24 -31.42 0.10 -4.66
CA LEU A 24 -31.51 0.21 -6.13
C LEU A 24 -31.81 1.64 -6.58
N VAL A 25 -31.35 2.04 -7.77
CA VAL A 25 -32.18 2.60 -8.88
C VAL A 25 -31.29 3.08 -10.06
N SER A 26 -31.76 2.72 -11.25
CA SER A 26 -31.36 3.11 -12.61
C SER A 26 -31.55 4.61 -12.89
N CYS A 27 -30.69 5.21 -13.73
CA CYS A 27 -31.08 5.86 -15.01
C CYS A 27 -29.98 6.77 -15.58
N ALA A 28 -29.84 6.72 -16.90
CA ALA A 28 -29.00 7.59 -17.72
C ALA A 28 -29.46 9.05 -17.72
N ALA A 29 -28.51 9.99 -17.73
CA ALA A 29 -28.61 11.25 -18.47
C ALA A 29 -27.28 12.02 -18.45
N SER A 30 -26.85 12.42 -19.66
CA SER A 30 -26.23 13.71 -20.00
C SER A 30 -24.95 14.15 -19.28
N CYS A 31 -23.83 14.09 -20.02
CA CYS A 31 -22.63 14.88 -19.74
C CYS A 31 -22.77 16.29 -20.35
N PRO A 32 -22.61 17.35 -19.56
CA PRO A 32 -21.95 18.56 -20.01
C PRO A 32 -20.56 18.69 -19.36
N SER A 33 -19.61 19.11 -20.18
CA SER A 33 -18.23 19.43 -19.84
C SER A 33 -18.16 20.58 -18.83
N GLU A 34 -17.59 20.36 -17.65
CA GLU A 34 -17.06 21.41 -16.77
C GLU A 34 -15.79 20.92 -16.06
N LYS A 35 -14.62 21.46 -16.46
CA LYS A 35 -13.53 21.74 -15.50
C LYS A 35 -14.04 22.95 -14.70
N PRO A 36 -13.78 23.14 -13.37
CA PRO A 36 -12.46 23.03 -12.76
C PRO A 36 -12.48 22.64 -11.26
N GLN A 37 -11.30 22.70 -10.64
CA GLN A 37 -11.01 23.23 -9.29
C GLN A 37 -10.17 22.27 -8.45
N ALA A 38 -8.87 22.58 -8.48
CA ALA A 38 -7.89 22.19 -7.49
C ALA A 38 -8.48 22.28 -6.08
N THR A 39 -8.62 21.14 -5.41
CA THR A 39 -9.20 21.07 -4.07
C THR A 39 -8.16 20.51 -3.10
N MET A 40 -7.50 21.47 -2.44
CA MET A 40 -7.18 21.50 -1.01
C MET A 40 -6.83 20.17 -0.31
N PHE A 41 -5.67 19.59 -0.60
CA PHE A 41 -4.99 18.63 0.30
C PHE A 41 -4.00 19.33 1.24
N HIS A 42 -4.39 20.47 1.81
CA HIS A 42 -3.46 21.34 2.53
C HIS A 42 -3.81 21.49 4.01
N MET A 43 -3.88 20.38 4.74
CA MET A 43 -3.90 20.45 6.20
C MET A 43 -3.52 19.08 6.78
N CYS A 44 -2.22 18.88 7.03
CA CYS A 44 -1.63 18.05 8.10
C CYS A 44 -0.16 17.64 7.85
N LEU A 45 0.67 18.47 7.19
CA LEU A 45 2.12 18.21 7.11
C LEU A 45 2.90 19.51 7.36
N GLY A 46 4.06 19.35 8.00
CA GLY A 46 4.83 20.41 8.65
C GLY A 46 5.38 21.50 7.74
N LYS A 47 6.12 22.42 8.36
CA LYS A 47 6.44 23.79 7.93
C LYS A 47 7.31 23.96 6.67
N ASP A 48 7.56 22.89 5.93
CA ASP A 48 8.15 22.91 4.59
C ASP A 48 7.12 22.26 3.67
N MET A 49 6.29 23.06 2.99
CA MET A 49 5.49 22.55 1.89
C MET A 49 6.42 22.36 0.70
N ASP A 50 7.19 21.28 0.78
CA ASP A 50 7.79 20.67 -0.40
C ASP A 50 6.62 20.24 -1.28
N TYR A 51 6.32 21.07 -2.28
CA TYR A 51 5.38 20.71 -3.33
C TYR A 51 5.90 19.44 -3.99
N PHE A 52 5.03 18.43 -4.08
CA PHE A 52 5.35 17.25 -4.86
C PHE A 52 5.67 17.67 -6.30
N SER A 53 6.74 17.13 -6.85
CA SER A 53 6.97 17.19 -8.28
C SER A 53 5.83 16.47 -9.02
N ALA A 54 5.59 16.84 -10.27
CA ALA A 54 4.59 16.15 -11.11
C ALA A 54 4.80 14.62 -11.16
N THR A 55 6.05 14.16 -11.05
CA THR A 55 6.40 12.73 -11.00
C THR A 55 6.06 12.06 -9.67
N GLU A 56 6.13 12.80 -8.56
CA GLU A 56 5.73 12.29 -7.25
C GLU A 56 4.20 12.26 -7.12
N GLU A 57 3.51 13.30 -7.59
CA GLU A 57 2.04 13.36 -7.63
C GLU A 57 1.46 12.19 -8.43
N ASP A 58 1.95 11.98 -9.66
CA ASP A 58 1.53 10.89 -10.53
C ASP A 58 1.84 9.50 -9.92
N ALA A 59 2.98 9.35 -9.23
CA ALA A 59 3.29 8.09 -8.56
C ALA A 59 2.36 7.82 -7.36
N VAL A 60 2.02 8.85 -6.58
CA VAL A 60 1.06 8.75 -5.48
C VAL A 60 -0.35 8.48 -5.99
N GLU A 61 -0.77 9.14 -7.08
CA GLU A 61 -2.06 8.91 -7.70
C GLU A 61 -2.20 7.46 -8.18
N ARG A 62 -1.18 6.90 -8.84
CA ARG A 62 -1.15 5.48 -9.22
C ARG A 62 -1.20 4.55 -8.01
N LEU A 63 -0.50 4.87 -6.93
CA LEU A 63 -0.55 4.08 -5.70
C LEU A 63 -1.94 4.08 -5.07
N VAL A 64 -2.60 5.24 -5.00
CA VAL A 64 -3.97 5.34 -4.49
C VAL A 64 -4.94 4.62 -5.43
N GLY A 65 -4.82 4.83 -6.74
CA GLY A 65 -5.66 4.16 -7.74
C GLY A 65 -5.55 2.63 -7.70
N SER A 66 -4.35 2.09 -7.51
CA SER A 66 -4.14 0.64 -7.35
C SER A 66 -4.67 0.12 -6.02
N ARG A 67 -4.61 0.90 -4.93
CA ARG A 67 -5.19 0.52 -3.63
C ARG A 67 -6.69 0.25 -3.73
N TRP A 68 -7.42 1.08 -4.48
CA TRP A 68 -8.86 0.92 -4.69
C TRP A 68 -9.24 -0.29 -5.57
N ARG A 69 -8.29 -0.82 -6.34
CA ARG A 69 -8.48 -2.03 -7.16
C ARG A 69 -8.18 -3.32 -6.40
N LEU A 70 -7.68 -3.24 -5.17
CA LEU A 70 -7.46 -4.43 -4.36
C LEU A 70 -8.79 -5.12 -4.08
N LEU A 71 -8.84 -6.42 -4.37
CA LEU A 71 -9.97 -7.26 -4.03
C LEU A 71 -9.86 -7.66 -2.56
N MET A 72 -10.96 -7.51 -1.83
CA MET A 72 -11.06 -7.88 -0.43
C MET A 72 -11.89 -9.16 -0.29
N ASP A 73 -11.45 -10.08 0.56
CA ASP A 73 -12.20 -11.24 1.03
C ASP A 73 -12.39 -11.07 2.54
N GLY A 74 -13.57 -10.57 2.92
CA GLY A 74 -13.83 -10.04 4.26
C GLY A 74 -12.86 -8.90 4.61
N ASP A 75 -12.13 -9.06 5.72
CA ASP A 75 -11.18 -8.07 6.22
C ASP A 75 -9.76 -8.24 5.63
N ARG A 76 -9.56 -9.15 4.68
CA ARG A 76 -8.24 -9.49 4.13
C ARG A 76 -8.16 -9.17 2.65
N VAL A 77 -6.96 -8.82 2.17
CA VAL A 77 -6.71 -8.73 0.73
C VAL A 77 -6.77 -10.14 0.15
N ASN A 78 -7.57 -10.33 -0.90
CA ASN A 78 -7.63 -11.58 -1.62
C ASN A 78 -6.35 -11.71 -2.47
N THR A 79 -5.43 -12.56 -2.03
CA THR A 79 -4.23 -12.94 -2.79
C THR A 79 -4.34 -14.32 -3.42
N LYS A 80 -5.40 -15.07 -3.10
CA LYS A 80 -5.57 -16.49 -3.49
C LYS A 80 -6.22 -16.66 -4.85
N SER A 81 -7.06 -15.72 -5.27
CA SER A 81 -7.56 -15.69 -6.64
C SER A 81 -6.51 -15.11 -7.58
N GLU A 82 -6.55 -15.52 -8.85
CA GLU A 82 -5.66 -14.98 -9.89
C GLU A 82 -5.83 -13.45 -10.04
N ASP A 83 -7.08 -12.98 -10.10
CA ASP A 83 -7.40 -11.55 -10.17
C ASP A 83 -6.91 -10.78 -8.94
N GLY A 84 -7.04 -11.37 -7.75
CA GLY A 84 -6.64 -10.78 -6.49
C GLY A 84 -5.11 -10.68 -6.36
N SER A 85 -4.41 -11.76 -6.73
CA SER A 85 -2.95 -11.79 -6.82
C SER A 85 -2.42 -10.75 -7.81
N SER A 86 -3.02 -10.66 -8.99
CA SER A 86 -2.67 -9.66 -10.02
C SER A 86 -2.89 -8.22 -9.55
N ALA A 87 -4.04 -7.93 -8.93
CA ALA A 87 -4.33 -6.62 -8.36
C ALA A 87 -3.36 -6.26 -7.22
N CYS A 88 -3.01 -7.24 -6.38
CA CYS A 88 -2.04 -7.07 -5.31
C CYS A 88 -0.63 -6.80 -5.85
N ALA A 89 -0.19 -7.54 -6.87
CA ALA A 89 1.08 -7.32 -7.54
C ALA A 89 1.17 -5.89 -8.11
N ALA A 90 0.13 -5.42 -8.79
CA ALA A 90 0.07 -4.06 -9.34
C ALA A 90 0.15 -2.98 -8.24
N TYR A 91 -0.49 -3.21 -7.09
CA TYR A 91 -0.39 -2.32 -5.94
C TYR A 91 1.02 -2.28 -5.34
N LEU A 92 1.66 -3.45 -5.17
CA LEU A 92 3.03 -3.55 -4.64
C LEU A 92 4.06 -2.90 -5.59
N GLU A 93 3.86 -3.03 -6.90
CA GLU A 93 4.68 -2.35 -7.90
C GLU A 93 4.50 -0.82 -7.83
N ALA A 94 3.26 -0.33 -7.73
CA ALA A 94 2.97 1.08 -7.56
C ALA A 94 3.56 1.64 -6.26
N LEU A 95 3.58 0.84 -5.19
CA LEU A 95 4.18 1.20 -3.91
C LEU A 95 5.71 1.35 -4.02
N ASP A 96 6.39 0.44 -4.72
CA ASP A 96 7.82 0.59 -4.96
C ASP A 96 8.11 1.80 -5.85
N ALA A 97 7.35 2.00 -6.93
CA ALA A 97 7.49 3.15 -7.80
C ALA A 97 7.32 4.48 -7.02
N ALA A 98 6.26 4.61 -6.24
CA ALA A 98 6.03 5.78 -5.38
C ALA A 98 7.17 6.00 -4.39
N SER A 99 7.65 4.93 -3.74
CA SER A 99 8.76 5.03 -2.80
C SER A 99 10.09 5.44 -3.44
N ARG A 100 10.29 5.17 -4.74
CA ARG A 100 11.46 5.62 -5.52
C ARG A 100 11.28 7.08 -5.94
N SER A 101 10.10 7.47 -6.42
CA SER A 101 9.79 8.85 -6.81
C SER A 101 9.95 9.81 -5.63
N LEU A 102 9.40 9.43 -4.47
CA LEU A 102 9.48 10.18 -3.21
C LEU A 102 10.85 10.09 -2.52
N ARG A 103 11.81 9.37 -3.12
CA ARG A 103 13.16 9.16 -2.58
C ARG A 103 13.16 8.69 -1.12
N LEU A 104 12.19 7.85 -0.75
CA LEU A 104 12.08 7.33 0.61
C LEU A 104 13.27 6.42 0.90
N ASP A 105 13.91 6.67 2.05
CA ASP A 105 15.00 5.85 2.54
C ASP A 105 14.58 4.39 2.67
N LYS A 106 15.49 3.51 2.28
CA LYS A 106 15.32 2.07 2.43
C LYS A 106 15.73 1.70 3.85
N ALA A 107 14.87 1.00 4.57
CA ALA A 107 15.25 0.40 5.84
C ALA A 107 16.39 -0.61 5.62
N ALA A 108 17.39 -0.60 6.51
CA ALA A 108 18.50 -1.54 6.45
C ALA A 108 18.01 -2.98 6.66
N ARG A 109 18.47 -3.91 5.81
CA ARG A 109 18.06 -5.33 5.85
C ARG A 109 19.13 -6.25 6.40
N SER A 110 20.02 -5.73 7.24
CA SER A 110 21.09 -6.49 7.92
C SER A 110 20.60 -7.67 8.75
N TYR A 111 19.31 -7.72 9.11
CA TYR A 111 18.71 -8.91 9.72
C TYR A 111 18.79 -10.16 8.83
N ARG A 112 18.88 -10.00 7.49
CA ARG A 112 19.01 -11.10 6.51
C ARG A 112 20.33 -11.85 6.62
N ASP A 113 21.35 -11.24 7.23
CA ASP A 113 22.61 -11.91 7.55
C ASP A 113 22.43 -13.08 8.54
N LYS A 114 21.29 -13.15 9.22
CA LYS A 114 20.98 -14.29 10.12
C LYS A 114 20.29 -15.44 9.41
N PHE A 115 19.89 -15.26 8.15
CA PHE A 115 19.22 -16.31 7.37
C PHE A 115 20.20 -17.39 6.91
N THR A 116 19.69 -18.61 6.76
CA THR A 116 20.45 -19.73 6.17
C THR A 116 20.81 -19.42 4.71
N ILE A 117 21.86 -20.06 4.19
CA ILE A 117 22.36 -19.83 2.83
C ILE A 117 21.23 -19.96 1.78
N ASN A 118 20.38 -20.99 1.92
CA ASN A 118 19.26 -21.24 1.01
C ASN A 118 18.24 -20.09 1.00
N TYR A 119 17.99 -19.47 2.16
CA TYR A 119 17.01 -18.40 2.27
C TYR A 119 17.58 -17.05 1.82
N ARG A 120 18.89 -16.83 1.96
CA ARG A 120 19.57 -15.67 1.36
C ARG A 120 19.55 -15.70 -0.17
N ALA A 121 19.57 -16.88 -0.79
CA ALA A 121 19.47 -17.00 -2.25
C ALA A 121 18.15 -16.44 -2.83
N LEU A 122 17.09 -16.33 -2.01
CA LEU A 122 15.83 -15.68 -2.41
C LEU A 122 15.93 -14.15 -2.51
N PHE A 123 17.01 -13.57 -1.98
CA PHE A 123 17.26 -12.13 -1.91
C PHE A 123 18.68 -11.84 -2.45
N PRO A 124 18.87 -11.84 -3.77
CA PRO A 124 20.19 -11.67 -4.37
C PRO A 124 20.79 -10.27 -4.14
N ASP A 125 19.98 -9.30 -3.75
CA ASP A 125 20.39 -7.93 -3.49
C ASP A 125 19.71 -7.30 -2.25
N GLU A 126 20.20 -6.11 -1.90
CA GLU A 126 19.63 -5.25 -0.87
C GLU A 126 18.46 -4.37 -1.39
N ALA A 127 18.00 -4.60 -2.63
CA ALA A 127 16.97 -3.76 -3.24
C ALA A 127 15.59 -4.04 -2.64
N ARG A 128 14.70 -3.03 -2.65
CA ARG A 128 13.30 -3.23 -2.30
C ARG A 128 12.66 -4.12 -3.36
N ASN A 129 12.21 -5.29 -2.94
CA ASN A 129 11.54 -6.28 -3.77
C ASN A 129 10.28 -6.68 -3.03
N TYR A 130 9.12 -6.21 -3.50
CA TYR A 130 7.83 -6.59 -2.95
C TYR A 130 7.27 -7.75 -3.77
N ARG A 131 6.87 -8.83 -3.10
CA ARG A 131 6.35 -10.04 -3.73
C ARG A 131 5.04 -10.44 -3.07
N VAL A 132 4.05 -10.82 -3.87
CA VAL A 132 2.75 -11.28 -3.38
C VAL A 132 2.91 -12.51 -2.49
N ASP A 133 3.72 -13.50 -2.88
CA ASP A 133 3.95 -14.72 -2.08
C ASP A 133 4.48 -14.42 -0.68
N VAL A 134 5.36 -13.42 -0.55
CA VAL A 134 5.97 -13.04 0.72
C VAL A 134 4.94 -12.34 1.61
N LEU A 135 4.10 -11.48 1.00
CA LEU A 135 2.99 -10.83 1.68
C LEU A 135 1.95 -11.86 2.13
N GLU A 136 1.57 -12.80 1.27
CA GLU A 136 0.65 -13.89 1.57
C GLU A 136 1.17 -14.73 2.74
N ALA A 137 2.44 -15.15 2.68
CA ALA A 137 3.04 -15.92 3.75
C ALA A 137 3.08 -15.13 5.08
N SER A 138 3.25 -13.80 5.03
CA SER A 138 3.17 -12.95 6.22
C SER A 138 1.76 -12.89 6.83
N PHE A 139 0.72 -12.95 5.98
CA PHE A 139 -0.67 -12.98 6.42
C PHE A 139 -1.04 -14.33 7.03
N GLU A 140 -0.54 -15.43 6.50
CA GLU A 140 -0.83 -16.78 6.99
C GLU A 140 -0.18 -17.09 8.35
N GLN A 141 0.52 -16.13 8.97
CA GLN A 141 1.14 -16.26 10.30
C GLN A 141 1.98 -17.53 10.43
N TYR A 142 2.82 -17.83 9.43
CA TYR A 142 4.05 -18.53 9.75
C TYR A 142 4.82 -17.58 10.68
N ALA A 143 4.95 -17.94 11.94
CA ALA A 143 5.35 -17.07 13.06
C ALA A 143 6.72 -16.35 12.92
N VAL A 144 7.39 -16.43 11.77
CA VAL A 144 8.65 -15.75 11.45
C VAL A 144 8.75 -15.47 9.94
N ILE A 145 8.14 -14.39 9.45
CA ILE A 145 8.50 -13.83 8.14
C ILE A 145 8.73 -12.33 8.34
N TRP A 146 10.02 -11.96 8.37
CA TRP A 146 10.46 -10.56 8.43
C TRP A 146 10.71 -10.09 6.99
N VAL A 147 9.90 -9.15 6.52
CA VAL A 147 9.99 -8.52 5.19
C VAL A 147 10.72 -7.18 5.28
#